data_AF-A0A9R0ICF2-F1
#
_entry.id   AF-A0A9R0ICF2-F1
#
_cell.length_a   1.000
_cell.length_b   1.000
_cell.length_c   1.000
_cell.angle_alpha   90.00
_cell.angle_beta   90.00
_cell.angle_gamma   90.00
#
_symmetry.space_group_name_H-M   'P 1'
#
loop_
_entity.id
_entity.type
_entity.pdbx_description
1 polymer ?
#
loop_
_entity_poly.entity_id
_entity_poly.type
_entity_poly.pdbx_seq_one_letter_code
_entity_poly.pdbx_strand_id
1 'polypeptide(L)'
;MAQPMVDVSSITIFPSSLPCQVYGHILVCDKNDSKPIYSKLYERDVDHADVISEIGQELLLTGLDIVISMRKPVISILLKDKAQDNAFIAHGDILLDNTTSNDYEQLKCPQVKGDRGHVKVNYIALACAVGAEITIKLHKDVEETVRQEASDKSIYVSGSIVARYGRTYECTASETERTILNIPSNQPILVSFVSGERAPLHLTRSLVAVPAYTSLTIVADIREKSTNDPILNCTVEFLAFQWRTYSSAWPEFCIKDEQNRIGRKWEHLDVMFNEAFDFQNSYRKSWLAMMSMKSLATNPEDAKYGRCLLEVFSFSICRKNDEELNVSGTINVEHNHLSLNIFNRDGQNPVRLSKGRKLLPFTISEFIRSDFNFHIRVKLEDADGRLLIKDGAVHFDTEMIADREMRNCEYNRLLCAVVQGEQHRGDCVVHYANFRNAVGIQVKSVLICKGSVVDILRVYGRVVAWSGIFDYTSDYDKKYYRKVLFDNPEDSDDSLWNVVPRKTEEEESPSDGHNKMREVDLFTSNVVMPLGFPLLINVDLHAASHFVRGPTEHLEDTLKFQLHDESPLRIEHEDFEILFHMKWIKGL
;
A
#
# COMPACT_ATOMS: atom_id res chain seq x y z
N MET A 1 -9.36 4.55 -1.39
CA MET A 1 -8.67 3.26 -1.39
C MET A 1 -7.21 3.43 -1.02
N ALA A 2 -6.66 2.42 -0.34
CA ALA A 2 -5.29 2.46 0.16
C ALA A 2 -4.28 2.02 -0.92
N GLN A 3 -3.00 2.35 -0.74
CA GLN A 3 -1.93 1.89 -1.62
C GLN A 3 -0.60 1.75 -0.86
N PRO A 4 0.40 1.09 -1.45
CA PRO A 4 1.75 1.08 -0.90
C PRO A 4 2.37 2.47 -0.91
N MET A 5 2.92 2.89 0.22
CA MET A 5 3.50 4.23 0.41
C MET A 5 4.78 4.16 1.23
N VAL A 6 5.61 5.20 1.11
CA VAL A 6 6.69 5.45 2.06
C VAL A 6 6.33 6.62 2.95
N ASP A 7 6.55 6.44 4.26
CA ASP A 7 6.53 7.54 5.21
C ASP A 7 7.94 7.78 5.76
N VAL A 8 8.47 8.98 5.55
CA VAL A 8 9.73 9.41 6.15
C VAL A 8 9.42 10.02 7.51
N SER A 9 9.84 9.36 8.60
CA SER A 9 9.56 9.80 9.97
C SER A 9 10.43 10.99 10.35
N SER A 10 11.75 10.86 10.19
CA SER A 10 12.71 11.93 10.53
C SER A 10 14.01 11.83 9.73
N ILE A 11 14.74 12.94 9.70
CA ILE A 11 16.07 13.03 9.11
C ILE A 11 17.01 13.64 10.13
N THR A 12 18.04 12.90 10.50
CA THR A 12 18.93 13.24 11.61
C THR A 12 20.33 13.55 11.10
N ILE A 13 20.92 14.67 11.53
CA ILE A 13 22.24 15.13 11.08
C ILE A 13 23.32 14.80 12.12
N PHE A 14 24.44 14.28 11.63
CA PHE A 14 25.65 13.99 12.39
C PHE A 14 26.83 14.75 11.78
N PRO A 15 26.98 16.06 12.07
CA PRO A 15 28.09 16.83 11.56
C PRO A 15 29.40 16.44 12.26
N SER A 16 30.54 16.61 11.60
CA SER A 16 31.86 16.34 12.18
C SER A 16 32.29 17.38 13.23
N SER A 17 31.58 18.50 13.33
CA SER A 17 31.86 19.59 14.26
C SER A 17 30.61 20.40 14.55
N LEU A 18 30.58 21.08 15.70
CA LEU A 18 29.48 21.93 16.13
C LEU A 18 29.98 23.34 16.51
N PRO A 19 29.12 24.37 16.44
CA PRO A 19 27.82 24.36 15.78
C PRO A 19 27.97 24.26 14.25
N CYS A 20 27.00 23.66 13.58
CA CYS A 20 26.99 23.47 12.13
C CYS A 20 25.83 24.27 11.51
N GLN A 21 26.06 24.99 10.41
CA GLN A 21 25.03 25.79 9.73
C GLN A 21 24.60 25.10 8.44
N VAL A 22 23.50 24.35 8.52
CA VAL A 22 23.07 23.43 7.47
C VAL A 22 22.15 24.13 6.48
N TYR A 23 22.45 23.99 5.20
CA TYR A 23 21.57 24.40 4.11
C TYR A 23 21.64 23.42 2.94
N GLY A 24 20.73 23.56 1.97
CA GLY A 24 20.61 22.67 0.82
C GLY A 24 19.20 22.12 0.68
N HIS A 25 19.09 20.90 0.14
CA HIS A 25 17.80 20.28 -0.10
C HIS A 25 17.80 18.77 0.12
N ILE A 26 16.61 18.27 0.43
CA ILE A 26 16.28 16.85 0.43
C ILE A 26 15.02 16.69 -0.41
N LEU A 27 15.16 15.96 -1.51
CA LEU A 27 14.11 15.77 -2.49
C LEU A 27 13.67 14.31 -2.51
N VAL A 28 12.40 14.07 -2.80
CA VAL A 28 11.85 12.74 -3.04
C VAL A 28 11.24 12.70 -4.42
N CYS A 29 11.51 11.63 -5.16
CA CYS A 29 10.86 11.37 -6.43
C CYS A 29 10.65 9.87 -6.68
N ASP A 30 9.84 9.56 -7.68
CA ASP A 30 9.73 8.20 -8.24
C ASP A 30 10.58 8.09 -9.50
N LYS A 31 11.58 7.21 -9.49
CA LYS A 31 12.59 7.12 -10.56
C LYS A 31 12.03 6.59 -11.90
N ASN A 32 10.87 5.95 -11.88
CA ASN A 32 10.27 5.36 -13.10
C ASN A 32 9.56 6.40 -13.99
N ASP A 33 9.31 7.61 -13.52
CA ASP A 33 8.69 8.65 -14.35
C ASP A 33 9.71 9.23 -15.35
N SER A 34 9.35 9.30 -16.63
CA SER A 34 10.16 9.97 -17.67
C SER A 34 10.44 11.45 -17.38
N LYS A 35 9.64 12.05 -16.47
CA LYS A 35 9.85 13.35 -15.85
C LYS A 35 9.55 13.21 -14.35
N PRO A 36 10.55 12.87 -13.53
CA PRO A 36 10.34 12.68 -12.10
C PRO A 36 9.82 13.98 -11.48
N ILE A 37 8.69 13.90 -10.80
CA ILE A 37 8.17 15.01 -9.98
C ILE A 37 8.94 14.95 -8.66
N TYR A 38 9.73 15.98 -8.39
CA TYR A 38 10.46 16.11 -7.13
C TYR A 38 9.60 16.86 -6.12
N SER A 39 9.43 16.27 -4.95
CA SER A 39 8.85 16.91 -3.79
C SER A 39 9.91 17.17 -2.74
N LYS A 40 9.84 18.34 -2.11
CA LYS A 40 10.87 18.82 -1.19
C LYS A 40 10.50 18.39 0.23
N LEU A 41 11.32 17.54 0.84
CA LEU A 41 11.21 17.24 2.28
C LEU A 41 11.88 18.33 3.12
N TYR A 42 12.91 18.95 2.56
CA TYR A 42 13.69 19.99 3.20
C TYR A 42 14.29 20.88 2.12
N GLU A 43 14.24 22.19 2.33
CA GLU A 43 14.94 23.16 1.51
C GLU A 43 15.26 24.40 2.36
N ARG A 44 16.55 24.76 2.36
CA ARG A 44 17.06 26.03 2.91
C ARG A 44 18.10 26.58 1.97
N ASP A 45 18.02 27.87 1.72
CA ASP A 45 19.12 28.59 1.09
C ASP A 45 20.22 28.89 2.12
N VAL A 46 21.33 29.45 1.64
CA VAL A 46 22.50 29.76 2.46
C VAL A 46 22.22 30.84 3.52
N ASP A 47 21.24 31.71 3.29
CA ASP A 47 20.93 32.83 4.19
C ASP A 47 20.01 32.39 5.33
N HIS A 48 19.21 31.35 5.09
CA HIS A 48 18.30 30.73 6.05
C HIS A 48 18.79 29.38 6.56
N ALA A 49 20.11 29.18 6.65
CA ALA A 49 20.71 27.93 7.13
C ALA A 49 20.25 27.59 8.58
N ASP A 50 19.87 26.34 8.82
CA ASP A 50 19.50 25.87 10.15
C ASP A 50 20.75 25.64 11.01
N VAL A 51 20.70 26.06 12.27
CA VAL A 51 21.80 25.86 13.22
C VAL A 51 21.64 24.53 13.95
N ILE A 52 22.53 23.60 13.67
CA ILE A 52 22.66 22.33 14.38
C ILE A 52 23.62 22.53 15.55
N SER A 53 23.08 22.40 16.75
CA SER A 53 23.80 22.63 18.01
C SER A 53 24.22 21.33 18.70
N GLU A 54 23.65 20.19 18.28
CA GLU A 54 23.90 18.88 18.87
C GLU A 54 24.13 17.82 17.79
N ILE A 55 24.98 16.84 18.09
CA ILE A 55 25.19 15.68 17.20
C ILE A 55 23.95 14.80 17.28
N GLY A 56 23.37 14.47 16.14
CA GLY A 56 22.14 13.68 16.10
C GLY A 56 20.87 14.53 16.22
N GLN A 57 20.94 15.83 15.96
CA GLN A 57 19.76 16.69 15.90
C GLN A 57 18.92 16.38 14.64
N GLU A 58 17.60 16.34 14.81
CA GLU A 58 16.66 16.16 13.69
C GLU A 58 16.43 17.47 12.93
N LEU A 59 16.33 17.37 11.60
CA LEU A 59 15.87 18.46 10.76
C LEU A 59 14.35 18.61 10.86
N LEU A 60 13.89 19.86 10.93
CA LEU A 60 12.48 20.17 10.80
C LEU A 60 12.07 20.09 9.33
N LEU A 61 11.42 18.99 8.96
CA LEU A 61 10.95 18.76 7.59
C LEU A 61 9.80 19.71 7.25
N THR A 62 9.81 20.23 6.02
CA THR A 62 8.77 21.15 5.50
C THR A 62 7.55 20.43 4.93
N GLY A 63 7.46 19.11 5.16
CA GLY A 63 6.38 18.26 4.71
C GLY A 63 6.38 18.04 3.20
N LEU A 64 5.75 16.96 2.75
CA LEU A 64 5.53 16.73 1.33
C LEU A 64 4.16 17.28 0.94
N ASP A 65 4.06 17.90 -0.24
CA ASP A 65 2.76 18.20 -0.88
C ASP A 65 2.11 16.94 -1.48
N ILE A 66 2.81 15.80 -1.47
CA ILE A 66 2.36 14.52 -2.04
C ILE A 66 2.75 13.36 -1.13
N VAL A 67 2.04 12.23 -1.23
CA VAL A 67 2.52 11.00 -0.60
C VAL A 67 3.41 10.20 -1.56
N ILE A 68 4.50 9.63 -1.04
CA ILE A 68 5.51 8.89 -1.80
C ILE A 68 4.96 7.52 -2.20
N SER A 69 4.93 7.22 -3.51
CA SER A 69 4.57 5.91 -4.04
C SER A 69 5.75 4.93 -4.01
N MET A 70 5.48 3.63 -3.94
CA MET A 70 6.49 2.55 -3.88
C MET A 70 7.04 2.08 -5.25
N ARG A 71 6.76 2.73 -6.38
CA ARG A 71 7.17 2.17 -7.69
C ARG A 71 8.67 2.21 -7.96
N LYS A 72 9.39 3.16 -7.36
CA LYS A 72 10.85 3.20 -7.10
C LYS A 72 11.19 4.51 -6.40
N PRO A 73 10.81 4.67 -5.12
CA PRO A 73 11.01 5.93 -4.44
C PRO A 73 12.49 6.17 -4.17
N VAL A 74 12.96 7.39 -4.43
CA VAL A 74 14.33 7.81 -4.20
C VAL A 74 14.33 9.06 -3.35
N ILE A 75 15.14 9.09 -2.29
CA ILE A 75 15.46 10.31 -1.55
C ILE A 75 16.83 10.80 -2.02
N SER A 76 16.87 11.96 -2.65
CA SER A 76 18.08 12.66 -3.06
C SER A 76 18.45 13.68 -1.99
N ILE A 77 19.66 13.58 -1.44
CA ILE A 77 20.16 14.44 -0.37
C ILE A 77 21.30 15.29 -0.90
N LEU A 78 21.24 16.60 -0.64
CA LEU A 78 22.33 17.54 -0.86
C LEU A 78 22.35 18.56 0.28
N LEU A 79 23.15 18.30 1.32
CA LEU A 79 23.29 19.19 2.47
C LEU A 79 24.74 19.67 2.62
N LYS A 80 24.90 20.95 2.94
CA LYS A 80 26.18 21.64 3.08
C LYS A 80 26.27 22.41 4.38
N ASP A 81 27.49 22.60 4.86
CA ASP A 81 27.80 23.42 6.03
C ASP A 81 28.33 24.80 5.60
N LYS A 82 27.55 25.85 5.84
CA LYS A 82 27.95 27.24 5.58
C LYS A 82 29.16 27.66 6.41
N ALA A 83 29.29 27.16 7.63
CA ALA A 83 30.39 27.54 8.52
C ALA A 83 31.75 26.96 8.08
N GLN A 84 31.74 25.95 7.20
CA GLN A 84 32.93 25.24 6.74
C GLN A 84 33.10 25.31 5.22
N ASP A 85 33.09 26.52 4.67
CA ASP A 85 33.35 26.76 3.24
C ASP A 85 32.44 25.91 2.32
N ASN A 86 31.17 25.76 2.73
CA ASN A 86 30.15 24.99 2.00
C ASN A 86 30.51 23.51 1.78
N ALA A 87 31.29 22.92 2.69
CA ALA A 87 31.63 21.51 2.66
C ALA A 87 30.38 20.61 2.76
N PHE A 88 30.40 19.46 2.08
CA PHE A 88 29.27 18.54 2.09
C PHE A 88 29.12 17.83 3.43
N ILE A 89 27.95 17.98 4.04
CA ILE A 89 27.56 17.19 5.22
C ILE A 89 27.07 15.82 4.76
N ALA A 90 26.25 15.79 3.70
CA ALA A 90 25.79 14.58 3.06
C ALA A 90 25.42 14.88 1.60
N HIS A 91 25.80 14.00 0.69
CA HIS A 91 25.33 14.05 -0.69
C HIS A 91 25.12 12.64 -1.24
N GLY A 92 24.04 12.42 -1.96
CA GLY A 92 23.76 11.14 -2.62
C GLY A 92 22.29 10.74 -2.58
N ASP A 93 22.02 9.57 -3.15
CA ASP A 93 20.68 9.04 -3.32
C ASP A 93 20.47 7.81 -2.44
N ILE A 94 19.30 7.73 -1.82
CA ILE A 94 18.79 6.54 -1.15
C ILE A 94 17.68 5.97 -2.03
N LEU A 95 17.91 4.80 -2.63
CA LEU A 95 16.82 4.02 -3.17
C LEU A 95 16.04 3.43 -2.00
N LEU A 96 14.83 3.91 -1.80
CA LEU A 96 13.96 3.41 -0.76
C LEU A 96 13.53 2.01 -1.14
N ASP A 97 13.86 1.08 -0.24
CA ASP A 97 13.67 -0.35 -0.44
C ASP A 97 12.25 -0.68 -0.91
N ASN A 98 12.16 -1.28 -2.09
CA ASN A 98 10.92 -1.75 -2.72
C ASN A 98 10.70 -3.26 -2.52
N THR A 99 11.59 -3.92 -1.76
CA THR A 99 11.62 -5.38 -1.64
C THR A 99 10.59 -5.89 -0.62
N THR A 100 10.22 -7.16 -0.80
CA THR A 100 9.10 -7.84 -0.13
C THR A 100 9.52 -8.88 0.90
N SER A 101 10.75 -8.79 1.43
CA SER A 101 11.29 -9.66 2.47
C SER A 101 10.60 -9.47 3.82
N ASN A 102 9.27 -9.44 3.89
CA ASN A 102 8.45 -9.20 5.08
C ASN A 102 8.74 -7.90 5.85
N ASP A 103 9.69 -7.07 5.41
CA ASP A 103 10.14 -5.85 6.08
C ASP A 103 9.25 -4.62 5.82
N TYR A 104 7.98 -4.85 5.44
CA TYR A 104 6.97 -3.80 5.49
C TYR A 104 6.65 -3.51 6.95
N GLU A 105 6.42 -2.25 7.27
CA GLU A 105 6.15 -1.79 8.64
C GLU A 105 7.28 -2.02 9.63
N GLN A 106 8.51 -2.16 9.12
CA GLN A 106 9.73 -2.02 9.90
C GLN A 106 10.39 -0.67 9.66
N LEU A 107 10.94 -0.09 10.72
CA LEU A 107 11.71 1.15 10.65
C LEU A 107 13.05 0.90 9.96
N LYS A 108 13.30 1.59 8.85
CA LYS A 108 14.56 1.56 8.10
C LYS A 108 15.34 2.84 8.38
N CYS A 109 16.66 2.70 8.53
CA CYS A 109 17.57 3.80 8.90
C CYS A 109 18.84 3.83 8.01
N PRO A 110 18.72 4.02 6.68
CA PRO A 110 19.89 4.22 5.81
C PRO A 110 20.69 5.48 6.17
N GLN A 111 21.96 5.45 5.80
CA GLN A 111 22.91 6.56 6.01
C GLN A 111 23.48 7.06 4.69
N VAL A 112 23.57 8.38 4.55
CA VAL A 112 24.27 9.06 3.45
C VAL A 112 25.40 9.88 4.02
N LYS A 113 26.62 9.65 3.52
CA LYS A 113 27.84 10.29 4.01
C LYS A 113 28.18 11.53 3.18
N GLY A 114 28.89 12.45 3.79
CA GLY A 114 29.60 13.55 3.13
C GLY A 114 31.00 13.69 3.70
N ASP A 115 31.71 14.72 3.26
CA ASP A 115 33.09 14.99 3.69
C ASP A 115 33.17 15.36 5.17
N ARG A 116 32.12 16.00 5.69
CA ARG A 116 32.08 16.60 7.04
C ARG A 116 30.92 16.08 7.89
N GLY A 117 30.42 14.89 7.59
CA GLY A 117 29.37 14.30 8.39
C GLY A 117 28.63 13.17 7.69
N HIS A 118 27.46 12.87 8.23
CA HIS A 118 26.49 12.02 7.59
C HIS A 118 25.07 12.38 8.04
N VAL A 119 24.10 11.87 7.29
CA VAL A 119 22.68 11.96 7.59
C VAL A 119 22.12 10.57 7.75
N LYS A 120 21.25 10.38 8.76
CA LYS A 120 20.39 9.21 8.88
C LYS A 120 18.99 9.57 8.43
N VAL A 121 18.36 8.71 7.63
CA VAL A 121 16.97 8.88 7.21
C VAL A 121 16.15 7.76 7.82
N ASN A 122 15.21 8.10 8.69
CA ASN A 122 14.28 7.16 9.29
C ASN A 122 13.01 7.11 8.45
N TYR A 123 12.68 5.95 7.89
CA TYR A 123 11.47 5.79 7.08
C TYR A 123 10.84 4.41 7.27
N ILE A 124 9.56 4.31 6.95
CA ILE A 124 8.80 3.05 6.98
C ILE A 124 8.14 2.87 5.61
N ALA A 125 8.30 1.69 5.03
CA ALA A 125 7.51 1.28 3.86
C ALA A 125 6.20 0.65 4.35
N LEU A 126 5.08 1.18 3.88
CA LEU A 126 3.73 0.75 4.24
C LEU A 126 3.13 -0.04 3.08
N ALA A 127 2.64 -1.24 3.37
CA ALA A 127 2.01 -2.10 2.37
C ALA A 127 0.65 -1.53 1.93
N CYS A 128 -0.13 -1.06 2.89
CA CYS A 128 -1.47 -0.58 2.67
C CYS A 128 -1.71 0.69 3.49
N ALA A 129 -1.59 1.85 2.85
CA ALA A 129 -1.69 3.14 3.52
C ALA A 129 -2.61 4.14 2.79
N VAL A 130 -3.09 5.10 3.56
CA VAL A 130 -3.87 6.26 3.13
C VAL A 130 -3.11 7.53 3.47
N GLY A 131 -3.35 8.63 2.75
CA GLY A 131 -2.78 9.93 3.11
C GLY A 131 -3.68 10.64 4.10
N ALA A 132 -3.14 11.09 5.22
CA ALA A 132 -3.84 11.92 6.19
C ALA A 132 -3.34 13.37 6.10
N GLU A 133 -4.24 14.27 5.73
CA GLU A 133 -4.03 15.70 5.76
C GLU A 133 -4.51 16.26 7.09
N ILE A 134 -3.60 16.83 7.86
CA ILE A 134 -3.80 17.36 9.19
C ILE A 134 -3.97 18.87 9.08
N THR A 135 -5.05 19.39 9.66
CA THR A 135 -5.31 20.82 9.75
C THR A 135 -5.66 21.19 11.18
N ILE A 136 -5.01 22.23 11.70
CA ILE A 136 -5.20 22.70 13.07
C ILE A 136 -5.66 24.14 13.02
N LYS A 137 -6.80 24.42 13.66
CA LYS A 137 -7.36 25.76 13.72
C LYS A 137 -7.68 26.12 15.17
N LEU A 138 -7.14 27.24 15.61
CA LEU A 138 -7.40 27.78 16.94
C LEU A 138 -8.63 28.70 16.88
N HIS A 139 -9.56 28.53 17.82
CA HIS A 139 -10.77 29.34 17.88
C HIS A 139 -10.79 30.19 19.14
N LYS A 140 -11.05 31.50 19.03
CA LYS A 140 -11.25 32.36 20.21
C LYS A 140 -12.73 32.37 20.56
N ASP A 141 -13.11 31.76 21.67
CA ASP A 141 -14.47 31.91 22.19
C ASP A 141 -14.69 33.36 22.63
N VAL A 142 -15.68 34.03 22.05
CA VAL A 142 -15.93 35.49 22.24
C VAL A 142 -16.93 35.76 23.37
N GLU A 143 -17.46 34.74 24.05
CA GLU A 143 -18.64 34.91 24.90
C GLU A 143 -18.44 35.63 26.24
N GLU A 144 -17.22 35.98 26.66
CA GLU A 144 -17.04 36.79 27.88
C GLU A 144 -16.01 37.90 27.71
N THR A 145 -16.38 38.98 27.02
CA THR A 145 -16.15 40.37 27.51
C THR A 145 -16.84 41.37 26.59
N VAL A 146 -18.11 41.64 26.89
CA VAL A 146 -18.61 43.01 26.75
C VAL A 146 -17.72 43.87 27.64
N ARG A 147 -16.87 44.69 27.00
CA ARG A 147 -15.87 45.63 27.59
C ARG A 147 -14.48 45.04 27.82
N GLN A 148 -13.70 44.88 26.75
CA GLN A 148 -12.34 45.39 26.77
C GLN A 148 -11.87 45.73 25.34
N GLU A 149 -11.32 46.93 25.23
CA GLU A 149 -10.89 47.55 23.99
C GLU A 149 -9.75 46.75 23.33
N ALA A 150 -9.96 46.39 22.06
CA ALA A 150 -9.01 46.43 20.95
C ALA A 150 -7.58 45.82 21.03
N SER A 151 -7.03 45.35 22.15
CA SER A 151 -5.58 45.10 22.20
C SER A 151 -5.09 43.69 21.88
N ASP A 152 -5.78 42.59 22.19
CA ASP A 152 -5.23 41.24 21.94
C ASP A 152 -6.03 40.45 20.90
N LYS A 153 -5.85 40.86 19.63
CA LYS A 153 -6.23 40.07 18.46
C LYS A 153 -5.19 39.01 18.10
N SER A 154 -4.09 38.93 18.82
CA SER A 154 -3.03 37.98 18.52
C SER A 154 -2.32 37.51 19.78
N ILE A 155 -1.83 36.27 19.77
CA ILE A 155 -1.08 35.69 20.88
C ILE A 155 0.22 35.09 20.36
N TYR A 156 1.27 35.15 21.17
CA TYR A 156 2.52 34.43 20.89
C TYR A 156 2.42 33.02 21.43
N VAL A 157 2.65 32.01 20.58
CA VAL A 157 2.55 30.61 20.95
C VAL A 157 3.89 29.89 20.78
N SER A 158 4.13 28.89 21.62
CA SER A 158 5.25 27.97 21.52
C SER A 158 4.81 26.56 21.90
N GLY A 159 5.54 25.53 21.47
CA GLY A 159 5.18 24.15 21.77
C GLY A 159 5.40 23.21 20.59
N SER A 160 4.85 22.01 20.66
CA SER A 160 5.03 20.99 19.64
C SER A 160 3.76 20.22 19.35
N ILE A 161 3.67 19.70 18.14
CA ILE A 161 2.62 18.80 17.69
C ILE A 161 3.32 17.64 17.01
N VAL A 162 2.99 16.45 17.46
CA VAL A 162 3.52 15.20 16.92
C VAL A 162 2.39 14.31 16.45
N ALA A 163 2.62 13.60 15.36
CA ALA A 163 1.76 12.56 14.86
C ALA A 163 2.48 11.23 14.96
N ARG A 164 1.78 10.20 15.43
CA ARG A 164 2.30 8.84 15.48
C ARG A 164 1.24 7.86 15.05
N TYR A 165 1.67 6.71 14.55
CA TYR A 165 0.72 5.64 14.35
C TYR A 165 0.20 5.20 15.72
N GLY A 166 -1.05 4.76 15.74
CA GLY A 166 -1.58 4.03 16.87
C GLY A 166 -0.86 2.69 17.04
N ARG A 167 -1.57 1.68 17.51
CA ARG A 167 -0.99 0.34 17.58
C ARG A 167 -0.81 -0.17 16.15
N THR A 168 0.44 -0.26 15.70
CA THR A 168 0.82 -1.08 14.55
C THR A 168 1.20 -2.47 15.04
N TYR A 169 1.21 -3.46 14.15
CA TYR A 169 1.46 -4.84 14.53
C TYR A 169 2.91 -5.13 14.94
N GLU A 170 3.85 -4.20 14.68
CA GLU A 170 5.30 -4.41 14.93
C GLU A 170 6.06 -3.17 15.43
N CYS A 171 5.63 -1.92 15.16
CA CYS A 171 6.35 -0.72 15.59
C CYS A 171 5.85 -0.16 16.92
N THR A 172 6.78 0.34 17.73
CA THR A 172 6.47 1.09 18.94
C THR A 172 6.00 2.52 18.62
N ALA A 173 5.27 3.13 19.56
CA ALA A 173 4.77 4.50 19.40
C ALA A 173 5.89 5.53 19.15
N SER A 174 7.08 5.32 19.72
CA SER A 174 8.25 6.20 19.55
C SER A 174 8.90 6.09 18.17
N GLU A 175 8.87 4.91 17.54
CA GLU A 175 9.48 4.69 16.21
C GLU A 175 8.67 5.30 15.06
N THR A 176 7.39 5.62 15.34
CA THR A 176 6.45 6.16 14.35
C THR A 176 6.12 7.63 14.60
N GLU A 177 6.79 8.27 15.55
CA GLU A 177 6.56 9.67 15.89
C GLU A 177 7.12 10.60 14.80
N ARG A 178 6.35 11.63 14.49
CA ARG A 178 6.64 12.64 13.46
C ARG A 178 6.35 13.99 14.04
N THR A 179 7.34 14.87 14.01
CA THR A 179 7.11 16.27 14.31
C THR A 179 6.34 16.92 13.17
N ILE A 180 5.09 17.31 13.45
CA ILE A 180 4.18 18.04 12.56
C ILE A 180 4.40 19.53 12.69
N LEU A 181 4.74 19.97 13.90
CA LEU A 181 5.07 21.35 14.24
C LEU A 181 5.99 21.35 15.46
N ASN A 182 7.02 22.19 15.43
CA ASN A 182 7.83 22.49 16.60
C ASN A 182 8.14 24.00 16.60
N ILE A 183 7.65 24.69 17.61
CA ILE A 183 7.85 26.12 17.83
C ILE A 183 8.68 26.30 19.10
N PRO A 184 9.99 26.57 18.95
CA PRO A 184 10.88 26.76 20.09
C PRO A 184 10.38 27.85 21.03
N SER A 185 10.54 27.63 22.34
CA SER A 185 10.09 28.61 23.34
C SER A 185 10.83 29.94 23.28
N ASN A 186 12.04 29.97 22.69
CA ASN A 186 12.84 31.17 22.44
C ASN A 186 12.48 31.88 21.12
N GLN A 187 11.67 31.26 20.25
CA GLN A 187 11.21 31.81 18.97
C GLN A 187 9.71 31.56 18.80
N PRO A 188 8.86 32.15 19.66
CA PRO A 188 7.42 31.97 19.56
C PRO A 188 6.86 32.62 18.29
N ILE A 189 5.79 32.03 17.74
CA ILE A 189 5.11 32.59 16.56
C ILE A 189 3.87 33.37 16.98
N LEU A 190 3.56 34.43 16.23
CA LEU A 190 2.35 35.22 16.44
C LEU A 190 1.17 34.57 15.71
N VAL A 191 0.13 34.21 16.44
CA VAL A 191 -1.15 33.74 15.89
C VAL A 191 -2.15 34.89 15.97
N SER A 192 -2.65 35.32 14.82
CA SER A 192 -3.65 36.40 14.71
C SER A 192 -5.05 35.83 14.51
N PHE A 193 -6.00 36.30 15.32
CA PHE A 193 -7.41 35.92 15.25
C PHE A 193 -8.22 37.02 14.54
N VAL A 194 -8.93 36.62 13.49
CA VAL A 194 -9.95 37.45 12.84
C VAL A 194 -11.30 37.15 13.50
N SER A 195 -12.08 38.18 13.80
CA SER A 195 -13.37 38.03 14.49
C SER A 195 -14.30 37.11 13.69
N GLY A 196 -14.83 36.08 14.34
CA GLY A 196 -15.72 35.09 13.71
C GLY A 196 -15.00 33.99 12.92
N GLU A 197 -13.68 34.03 12.79
CA GLU A 197 -12.89 33.02 12.07
C GLU A 197 -12.02 32.20 13.01
N ARG A 198 -11.61 31.02 12.54
CA ARG A 198 -10.63 30.17 13.23
C ARG A 198 -9.25 30.47 12.65
N ALA A 199 -8.28 30.76 13.49
CA ALA A 199 -6.92 31.05 13.08
C ALA A 199 -6.19 29.75 12.72
N PRO A 200 -5.76 29.55 11.46
CA PRO A 200 -5.01 28.35 11.09
C PRO A 200 -3.62 28.38 11.72
N LEU A 201 -3.18 27.25 12.24
CA LEU A 201 -1.80 27.06 12.66
C LEU A 201 -1.01 26.50 11.47
N HIS A 202 -0.01 27.23 11.00
CA HIS A 202 0.84 26.79 9.90
C HIS A 202 1.76 25.66 10.37
N LEU A 203 1.42 24.43 9.97
CA LEU A 203 2.20 23.24 10.28
C LEU A 203 3.45 23.20 9.40
N THR A 204 4.56 22.67 9.94
CA THR A 204 5.74 22.40 9.12
C THR A 204 5.51 21.20 8.23
N ARG A 205 4.64 20.28 8.62
CA ARG A 205 4.20 19.15 7.81
C ARG A 205 2.73 18.86 8.06
N SER A 206 1.88 18.95 7.04
CA SER A 206 0.45 18.63 7.15
C SER A 206 0.06 17.26 6.59
N LEU A 207 0.92 16.61 5.79
CA LEU A 207 0.61 15.34 5.15
C LEU A 207 1.49 14.20 5.68
N VAL A 208 0.84 13.12 6.12
CA VAL A 208 1.48 11.87 6.58
C VAL A 208 0.83 10.65 5.93
N ALA A 209 1.59 9.57 5.73
CA ALA A 209 1.02 8.31 5.26
C ALA A 209 0.64 7.47 6.48
N VAL A 210 -0.55 6.88 6.50
CA VAL A 210 -1.05 6.12 7.66
C VAL A 210 -1.47 4.73 7.20
N PRO A 211 -1.00 3.65 7.85
CA PRO A 211 -1.49 2.31 7.54
C PRO A 211 -3.03 2.27 7.64
N ALA A 212 -3.70 1.73 6.64
CA ALA A 212 -5.16 1.79 6.53
C ALA A 212 -5.93 0.95 7.58
N TYR A 213 -5.18 0.18 8.38
CA TYR A 213 -5.67 -0.63 9.49
C TYR A 213 -5.23 -0.14 10.86
N THR A 214 -4.54 1.00 10.94
CA THR A 214 -4.20 1.62 12.22
C THR A 214 -4.93 2.94 12.39
N SER A 215 -4.73 3.58 13.52
CA SER A 215 -5.14 4.94 13.78
C SER A 215 -3.97 5.91 13.65
N LEU A 216 -4.28 7.18 13.45
CA LEU A 216 -3.35 8.28 13.59
C LEU A 216 -3.59 8.94 14.95
N THR A 217 -2.59 8.90 15.84
CA THR A 217 -2.64 9.63 17.10
C THR A 217 -1.91 10.96 16.95
N ILE A 218 -2.61 12.06 17.21
CA ILE A 218 -2.04 13.41 17.29
C ILE A 218 -1.87 13.78 18.76
N VAL A 219 -0.67 14.16 19.15
CA VAL A 219 -0.35 14.70 20.47
C VAL A 219 0.07 16.16 20.28
N ALA A 220 -0.60 17.07 20.95
CA ALA A 220 -0.32 18.50 20.87
C ALA A 220 -0.10 19.07 22.27
N ASP A 221 0.97 19.84 22.44
CA ASP A 221 1.24 20.71 23.60
C ASP A 221 1.67 22.08 23.07
N ILE A 222 0.71 22.98 22.91
CA ILE A 222 0.88 24.38 22.51
C ILE A 222 0.49 25.28 23.67
N ARG A 223 1.35 26.26 23.96
CA ARG A 223 1.22 27.17 25.10
C ARG A 223 1.37 28.61 24.68
N GLU A 224 0.64 29.48 25.36
CA GLU A 224 0.80 30.92 25.25
C GLU A 224 2.12 31.34 25.92
N LYS A 225 2.92 32.16 25.25
CA LYS A 225 4.27 32.50 25.73
C LYS A 225 4.25 33.39 26.98
N SER A 226 3.30 34.31 27.09
CA SER A 226 3.21 35.31 28.16
C SER A 226 2.76 34.71 29.49
N THR A 227 1.75 33.84 29.43
CA THR A 227 1.11 33.21 30.60
C THR A 227 1.64 31.81 30.90
N ASN A 228 2.26 31.16 29.90
CA ASN A 228 2.58 29.73 29.90
C ASN A 228 1.34 28.83 30.03
N ASP A 229 0.14 29.39 29.77
CA ASP A 229 -1.11 28.64 29.81
C ASP A 229 -1.20 27.71 28.59
N PRO A 230 -1.69 26.47 28.76
CA PRO A 230 -1.93 25.57 27.64
C PRO A 230 -3.07 26.12 26.79
N ILE A 231 -2.79 26.33 25.49
CA ILE A 231 -3.78 26.68 24.47
C ILE A 231 -4.37 25.41 23.85
N LEU A 232 -3.52 24.40 23.66
CA LEU A 232 -3.88 23.09 23.13
C LEU A 232 -3.01 22.05 23.84
N ASN A 233 -3.60 21.24 24.71
CA ASN A 233 -2.93 20.12 25.37
C ASN A 233 -3.80 18.88 25.29
N CYS A 234 -3.65 18.12 24.21
CA CYS A 234 -4.51 16.98 23.92
C CYS A 234 -3.77 15.83 23.25
N THR A 235 -4.35 14.64 23.40
CA THR A 235 -4.00 13.45 22.64
C THR A 235 -5.28 12.92 22.03
N VAL A 236 -5.34 12.87 20.70
CA VAL A 236 -6.52 12.47 19.95
C VAL A 236 -6.16 11.37 18.97
N GLU A 237 -6.99 10.34 18.91
CA GLU A 237 -6.82 9.20 18.02
C GLU A 237 -7.87 9.23 16.91
N PHE A 238 -7.42 9.16 15.66
CA PHE A 238 -8.26 9.15 14.46
C PHE A 238 -8.12 7.80 13.76
N LEU A 239 -9.20 7.04 13.64
CA LEU A 239 -9.17 5.79 12.88
C LEU A 239 -8.91 6.09 11.40
N ALA A 240 -7.94 5.41 10.79
CA ALA A 240 -7.75 5.52 9.35
C ALA A 240 -8.93 4.84 8.65
N PHE A 241 -9.56 5.55 7.73
CA PHE A 241 -10.59 5.01 6.84
C PHE A 241 -10.12 5.06 5.40
N GLN A 242 -10.53 4.08 4.62
CA GLN A 242 -10.15 3.95 3.20
C GLN A 242 -11.05 4.75 2.25
N TRP A 243 -11.99 5.49 2.81
CA TRP A 243 -12.97 6.34 2.14
C TRP A 243 -12.65 7.78 2.51
N ARG A 244 -13.10 8.75 1.70
CA ARG A 244 -13.02 10.15 2.11
C ARG A 244 -13.85 10.34 3.38
N THR A 245 -13.14 10.42 4.50
CA THR A 245 -13.77 10.65 5.80
C THR A 245 -13.16 11.90 6.40
N TYR A 246 -14.02 12.87 6.66
CA TYR A 246 -13.69 14.00 7.51
C TYR A 246 -13.90 13.56 8.94
N SER A 247 -12.82 13.49 9.72
CA SER A 247 -12.90 13.26 11.15
C SER A 247 -12.43 14.53 11.86
N SER A 248 -13.36 15.15 12.57
CA SER A 248 -13.06 16.29 13.44
C SER A 248 -13.13 15.83 14.88
N ALA A 249 -12.17 16.24 15.68
CA ALA A 249 -12.19 16.01 17.11
C ALA A 249 -12.33 17.34 17.84
N TRP A 250 -13.31 17.36 18.74
CA TRP A 250 -13.46 18.38 19.76
C TRP A 250 -12.90 17.77 21.06
N PRO A 251 -11.78 18.26 21.59
CA PRO A 251 -11.15 17.68 22.78
C PRO A 251 -12.03 17.64 24.05
N GLU A 252 -13.22 18.27 24.01
CA GLU A 252 -14.25 18.21 25.05
C GLU A 252 -14.70 16.78 25.43
N PHE A 253 -14.49 15.79 24.55
CA PHE A 253 -14.84 14.39 24.83
C PHE A 253 -13.67 13.51 25.31
N CYS A 254 -12.46 14.04 25.45
CA CYS A 254 -11.27 13.28 25.81
C CYS A 254 -10.79 13.45 27.27
N ILE A 255 -11.51 14.23 28.09
CA ILE A 255 -11.19 14.42 29.51
C ILE A 255 -12.23 13.67 30.36
N LYS A 256 -11.85 12.50 30.90
CA LYS A 256 -12.62 11.75 31.93
C LYS A 256 -12.44 12.31 33.34
N ASP A 257 -12.21 13.61 33.48
CA ASP A 257 -12.11 14.28 34.78
C ASP A 257 -13.10 15.46 34.82
N GLU A 258 -14.35 15.12 35.11
CA GLU A 258 -15.36 16.07 35.56
C GLU A 258 -15.03 16.52 36.98
N GLN A 259 -14.06 17.43 37.14
CA GLN A 259 -14.07 18.37 38.25
C GLN A 259 -13.02 19.47 38.05
N ASN A 260 -13.53 20.70 37.91
CA ASN A 260 -12.81 21.98 37.85
C ASN A 260 -12.04 22.29 36.55
N ARG A 261 -12.69 23.04 35.65
CA ARG A 261 -12.02 24.13 34.92
C ARG A 261 -13.02 25.12 34.32
N ILE A 262 -13.10 26.30 34.92
CA ILE A 262 -13.44 27.55 34.23
C ILE A 262 -12.20 27.86 33.39
N GLY A 263 -12.26 27.68 32.07
CA GLY A 263 -11.12 27.83 31.18
C GLY A 263 -11.56 28.10 29.75
N ARG A 264 -10.94 29.12 29.13
CA ARG A 264 -11.16 29.56 27.74
C ARG A 264 -11.01 28.36 26.78
N LYS A 265 -11.98 28.15 25.89
CA LYS A 265 -11.98 27.03 24.93
C LYS A 265 -11.33 27.47 23.61
N TRP A 266 -10.31 26.74 23.14
CA TRP A 266 -9.48 27.16 22.00
C TRP A 266 -9.23 26.11 20.91
N GLU A 267 -10.11 25.15 20.63
CA GLU A 267 -9.61 23.92 19.99
C GLU A 267 -10.50 23.36 18.88
N HIS A 268 -9.96 23.32 17.65
CA HIS A 268 -10.51 22.54 16.53
C HIS A 268 -9.38 21.83 15.76
N LEU A 269 -9.32 20.50 15.91
CA LEU A 269 -8.36 19.62 15.23
C LEU A 269 -9.10 18.80 14.16
N ASP A 270 -8.67 18.95 12.92
CA ASP A 270 -9.20 18.21 11.77
C ASP A 270 -8.14 17.29 11.18
N VAL A 271 -8.54 16.04 10.94
CA VAL A 271 -7.78 15.11 10.11
C VAL A 271 -8.68 14.64 8.97
N MET A 272 -8.25 14.93 7.74
CA MET A 272 -8.90 14.47 6.53
C MET A 272 -8.09 13.31 5.96
N PHE A 273 -8.69 12.12 5.95
CA PHE A 273 -8.12 10.98 5.25
C PHE A 273 -8.54 11.05 3.80
N ASN A 274 -7.56 11.13 2.91
CA ASN A 274 -7.78 11.12 1.48
C ASN A 274 -7.12 9.88 0.88
N GLU A 275 -7.67 9.49 -0.26
CA GLU A 275 -7.04 8.46 -1.06
C GLU A 275 -5.70 8.97 -1.56
N ALA A 276 -4.71 8.08 -1.59
CA ALA A 276 -3.40 8.43 -2.11
C ALA A 276 -3.44 8.99 -3.53
N PHE A 277 -4.40 8.49 -4.31
CA PHE A 277 -4.69 8.94 -5.66
C PHE A 277 -5.11 10.42 -5.73
N ASP A 278 -5.90 10.91 -4.77
CA ASP A 278 -6.40 12.29 -4.77
C ASP A 278 -5.24 13.30 -4.77
N PHE A 279 -4.17 13.00 -4.03
CA PHE A 279 -2.96 13.82 -4.00
C PHE A 279 -2.15 13.75 -5.30
N GLN A 280 -2.08 12.59 -5.94
CA GLN A 280 -1.36 12.41 -7.21
C GLN A 280 -2.08 13.09 -8.38
N ASN A 281 -3.41 13.15 -8.34
CA ASN A 281 -4.23 13.58 -9.47
C ASN A 281 -4.50 15.09 -9.51
N SER A 282 -4.37 15.80 -8.38
CA SER A 282 -4.31 17.27 -8.34
C SER A 282 -3.28 17.82 -9.35
N TYR A 283 -2.17 17.10 -9.53
CA TYR A 283 -1.07 17.46 -10.43
C TYR A 283 -1.11 16.76 -11.81
N ARG A 284 -1.82 15.62 -11.94
CA ARG A 284 -1.85 14.78 -13.17
C ARG A 284 -3.12 14.89 -14.01
N LYS A 285 -3.86 16.01 -13.93
CA LYS A 285 -5.06 16.31 -14.75
C LYS A 285 -4.90 16.05 -16.26
N SER A 286 -3.67 16.00 -16.79
CA SER A 286 -3.42 15.91 -18.22
C SER A 286 -3.29 14.50 -18.81
N TRP A 287 -2.93 13.44 -18.07
CA TRP A 287 -2.57 12.15 -18.70
C TRP A 287 -3.66 11.08 -18.61
N LEU A 288 -4.32 10.95 -17.45
CA LEU A 288 -5.47 10.03 -17.30
C LEU A 288 -6.72 10.55 -18.01
N ALA A 289 -6.90 11.87 -18.10
CA ALA A 289 -7.90 12.49 -18.98
C ALA A 289 -7.58 12.27 -20.47
N MET A 290 -6.32 12.01 -20.84
CA MET A 290 -5.92 11.66 -22.21
C MET A 290 -6.16 10.19 -22.54
N MET A 291 -6.12 9.30 -21.54
CA MET A 291 -6.70 7.95 -21.62
C MET A 291 -8.23 7.95 -21.44
N SER A 292 -8.89 9.11 -21.52
CA SER A 292 -10.32 9.17 -21.87
C SER A 292 -10.53 8.28 -23.08
N MET A 293 -11.15 7.14 -22.80
CA MET A 293 -11.29 5.96 -23.63
C MET A 293 -12.22 6.20 -24.82
N LYS A 294 -11.98 7.25 -25.60
CA LYS A 294 -12.65 7.46 -26.88
C LYS A 294 -12.11 6.52 -27.98
N SER A 295 -11.07 5.71 -27.71
CA SER A 295 -10.56 4.75 -28.70
C SER A 295 -9.68 3.66 -28.07
N LEU A 296 -10.23 2.75 -27.26
CA LEU A 296 -9.53 1.49 -26.90
C LEU A 296 -10.09 0.25 -27.60
N ALA A 297 -11.30 0.35 -28.18
CA ALA A 297 -11.72 -0.54 -29.25
C ALA A 297 -11.36 0.15 -30.57
N THR A 298 -10.14 -0.04 -31.07
CA THR A 298 -9.78 0.34 -32.44
C THR A 298 -10.56 -0.50 -33.46
N ASN A 299 -11.03 -1.68 -33.04
CA ASN A 299 -11.90 -2.57 -33.81
C ASN A 299 -13.32 -2.62 -33.21
N PRO A 300 -14.37 -2.29 -33.97
CA PRO A 300 -15.77 -2.41 -33.56
C PRO A 300 -16.17 -3.82 -33.09
N GLU A 301 -15.47 -4.87 -33.55
CA GLU A 301 -15.69 -6.25 -33.10
C GLU A 301 -15.29 -6.46 -31.63
N ASP A 302 -14.23 -5.80 -31.14
CA ASP A 302 -13.73 -5.98 -29.76
C ASP A 302 -14.69 -5.36 -28.74
N ALA A 303 -15.39 -4.29 -29.12
CA ALA A 303 -16.41 -3.65 -28.28
C ALA A 303 -17.57 -4.59 -27.92
N LYS A 304 -17.79 -5.67 -28.68
CA LYS A 304 -18.82 -6.70 -28.38
C LYS A 304 -18.40 -7.62 -27.22
N TYR A 305 -17.12 -7.72 -26.92
CA TYR A 305 -16.59 -8.66 -25.93
C TYR A 305 -16.35 -8.02 -24.56
N GLY A 306 -16.11 -6.71 -24.52
CA GLY A 306 -15.72 -6.03 -23.29
C GLY A 306 -16.85 -5.87 -22.27
N ARG A 307 -16.56 -6.26 -21.03
CA ARG A 307 -17.44 -6.10 -19.86
C ARG A 307 -16.71 -5.39 -18.71
N CYS A 308 -17.42 -5.01 -17.65
CA CYS A 308 -16.77 -4.68 -16.40
C CYS A 308 -16.55 -5.97 -15.60
N LEU A 309 -15.30 -6.27 -15.30
CA LEU A 309 -14.91 -7.51 -14.60
C LEU A 309 -14.05 -7.17 -13.38
N LEU A 310 -14.38 -7.79 -12.26
CA LEU A 310 -13.57 -7.76 -11.04
C LEU A 310 -12.55 -8.89 -11.08
N GLU A 311 -11.30 -8.54 -10.83
CA GLU A 311 -10.25 -9.51 -10.51
C GLU A 311 -9.78 -9.31 -9.07
N VAL A 312 -9.87 -10.38 -8.28
CA VAL A 312 -9.27 -10.44 -6.95
C VAL A 312 -7.96 -11.21 -7.05
N PHE A 313 -6.87 -10.56 -6.66
CA PHE A 313 -5.51 -11.07 -6.79
C PHE A 313 -5.05 -11.77 -5.51
N SER A 314 -5.25 -11.13 -4.36
CA SER A 314 -4.84 -11.70 -3.08
C SER A 314 -5.64 -11.21 -1.88
N PHE A 315 -5.63 -12.04 -0.85
CA PHE A 315 -5.99 -11.69 0.52
C PHE A 315 -4.74 -11.80 1.38
N SER A 316 -4.45 -10.79 2.20
CA SER A 316 -3.34 -10.84 3.15
C SER A 316 -3.82 -10.55 4.58
N ILE A 317 -3.43 -11.40 5.52
CA ILE A 317 -3.77 -11.28 6.93
C ILE A 317 -2.66 -10.52 7.65
N CYS A 318 -2.99 -9.32 8.13
CA CYS A 318 -2.14 -8.54 9.02
C CYS A 318 -2.36 -8.98 10.46
N ARG A 319 -1.28 -9.19 11.20
CA ARG A 319 -1.34 -9.67 12.58
C ARG A 319 -0.04 -9.35 13.32
N LYS A 320 -0.10 -9.40 14.64
CA LYS A 320 1.02 -9.05 15.50
C LYS A 320 2.19 -10.01 15.28
N ASN A 321 3.40 -9.46 15.09
CA ASN A 321 4.67 -10.18 14.93
C ASN A 321 4.64 -11.32 13.89
N ASP A 322 3.75 -11.23 12.90
CA ASP A 322 3.46 -12.27 11.93
C ASP A 322 3.31 -13.69 12.52
N GLU A 323 2.71 -13.81 13.71
CA GLU A 323 2.53 -15.08 14.44
C GLU A 323 1.85 -16.15 13.59
N GLU A 324 2.06 -17.43 13.88
CA GLU A 324 1.35 -18.48 13.15
C GLU A 324 -0.17 -18.43 13.42
N LEU A 325 -1.02 -18.67 12.41
CA LEU A 325 -2.49 -18.75 12.54
C LEU A 325 -3.05 -20.02 11.90
N ASN A 326 -4.17 -20.51 12.44
CA ASN A 326 -5.02 -21.53 11.84
C ASN A 326 -6.36 -20.88 11.45
N VAL A 327 -6.42 -20.39 10.22
CA VAL A 327 -7.52 -19.54 9.73
C VAL A 327 -8.68 -20.39 9.20
N SER A 328 -9.87 -20.17 9.75
CA SER A 328 -11.14 -20.68 9.25
C SER A 328 -12.12 -19.55 8.96
N GLY A 329 -13.19 -19.85 8.22
CA GLY A 329 -14.27 -18.93 7.90
C GLY A 329 -14.58 -18.86 6.40
N THR A 330 -15.15 -17.74 5.98
CA THR A 330 -15.62 -17.52 4.61
C THR A 330 -15.19 -16.17 4.05
N ILE A 331 -14.91 -16.13 2.75
CA ILE A 331 -14.87 -14.89 1.98
C ILE A 331 -15.80 -15.07 0.79
N ASN A 332 -16.70 -14.12 0.60
CA ASN A 332 -17.70 -14.12 -0.47
C ASN A 332 -17.66 -12.81 -1.24
N VAL A 333 -17.84 -12.89 -2.55
CA VAL A 333 -18.14 -11.71 -3.37
C VAL A 333 -19.62 -11.73 -3.70
N GLU A 334 -20.33 -10.72 -3.20
CA GLU A 334 -21.76 -10.56 -3.35
C GLU A 334 -22.06 -9.47 -4.35
N HIS A 335 -22.92 -9.75 -5.33
CA HIS A 335 -23.46 -8.75 -6.24
C HIS A 335 -24.93 -9.08 -6.55
N ASN A 336 -25.81 -8.11 -6.38
CA ASN A 336 -27.27 -8.29 -6.47
C ASN A 336 -27.80 -9.45 -5.58
N HIS A 337 -28.07 -10.61 -6.17
CA HIS A 337 -28.58 -11.82 -5.50
C HIS A 337 -27.63 -13.01 -5.60
N LEU A 338 -26.43 -12.81 -6.15
CA LEU A 338 -25.41 -13.84 -6.30
C LEU A 338 -24.34 -13.63 -5.23
N SER A 339 -23.95 -14.73 -4.60
CA SER A 339 -22.85 -14.77 -3.63
C SER A 339 -21.88 -15.84 -4.11
N LEU A 340 -20.74 -15.41 -4.62
CA LEU A 340 -19.66 -16.30 -5.04
C LEU A 340 -18.72 -16.51 -3.85
N ASN A 341 -18.66 -17.75 -3.36
CA ASN A 341 -17.69 -18.10 -2.34
C ASN A 341 -16.30 -18.28 -2.96
N ILE A 342 -15.31 -17.56 -2.43
CA ILE A 342 -13.92 -17.63 -2.90
C ILE A 342 -13.00 -18.28 -1.85
N PHE A 343 -13.43 -18.31 -0.59
CA PHE A 343 -12.78 -19.01 0.51
C PHE A 343 -13.86 -19.60 1.42
N ASN A 344 -13.76 -20.88 1.75
CA ASN A 344 -14.61 -21.54 2.73
C ASN A 344 -13.81 -22.65 3.43
N ARG A 345 -13.57 -22.46 4.72
CA ARG A 345 -12.91 -23.43 5.58
C ARG A 345 -13.68 -23.47 6.89
N ASP A 346 -14.01 -24.67 7.35
CA ASP A 346 -14.56 -24.83 8.69
C ASP A 346 -13.44 -24.87 9.74
N GLY A 347 -13.80 -24.80 11.01
CA GLY A 347 -12.84 -24.89 12.11
C GLY A 347 -12.21 -26.28 12.28
N GLN A 348 -12.69 -27.32 11.57
CA GLN A 348 -12.10 -28.66 11.59
C GLN A 348 -10.99 -28.83 10.55
N ASN A 349 -11.03 -28.02 9.48
CA ASN A 349 -10.06 -27.99 8.40
C ASN A 349 -9.56 -26.56 8.14
N PRO A 350 -8.97 -25.89 9.15
CA PRO A 350 -8.44 -24.55 8.98
C PRO A 350 -7.21 -24.56 8.06
N VAL A 351 -6.92 -23.40 7.47
CA VAL A 351 -5.69 -23.18 6.74
C VAL A 351 -4.63 -22.65 7.68
N ARG A 352 -3.50 -23.35 7.75
CA ARG A 352 -2.33 -22.92 8.51
C ARG A 352 -1.58 -21.82 7.75
N LEU A 353 -1.49 -20.63 8.34
CA LEU A 353 -0.59 -19.56 7.92
C LEU A 353 0.64 -19.57 8.83
N SER A 354 1.76 -20.06 8.32
CA SER A 354 3.03 -20.10 9.07
C SER A 354 3.56 -18.70 9.39
N LYS A 355 4.50 -18.65 10.33
CA LYS A 355 5.14 -17.39 10.76
C LYS A 355 5.73 -16.64 9.55
N GLY A 356 5.47 -15.34 9.45
CA GLY A 356 5.92 -14.49 8.33
C GLY A 356 5.09 -14.61 7.04
N ARG A 357 4.14 -15.56 6.95
CA ARG A 357 3.27 -15.68 5.78
C ARG A 357 1.99 -14.87 5.94
N LYS A 358 1.80 -13.87 5.09
CA LYS A 358 0.63 -12.98 5.10
C LYS A 358 -0.48 -13.46 4.16
N LEU A 359 -0.16 -14.12 3.04
CA LEU A 359 -1.14 -14.43 2.00
C LEU A 359 -2.04 -15.63 2.37
N LEU A 360 -3.36 -15.46 2.23
CA LEU A 360 -4.37 -16.49 2.48
C LEU A 360 -4.73 -17.24 1.19
N PRO A 361 -4.53 -18.56 1.10
CA PRO A 361 -4.85 -19.34 -0.09
C PRO A 361 -6.34 -19.38 -0.38
N PHE A 362 -6.71 -19.16 -1.65
CA PHE A 362 -8.10 -19.10 -2.10
C PHE A 362 -8.22 -19.54 -3.56
N THR A 363 -9.44 -19.82 -4.02
CA THR A 363 -9.68 -20.24 -5.41
C THR A 363 -10.94 -19.58 -5.93
N ILE A 364 -10.86 -19.04 -7.14
CA ILE A 364 -12.00 -18.43 -7.82
C ILE A 364 -12.30 -19.26 -9.06
N SER A 365 -13.44 -19.94 -9.05
CA SER A 365 -13.90 -20.80 -10.15
C SER A 365 -14.66 -20.04 -11.25
N GLU A 366 -15.07 -18.80 -10.99
CA GLU A 366 -15.96 -18.04 -11.87
C GLU A 366 -15.52 -16.58 -12.05
N PHE A 367 -15.90 -15.97 -13.17
CA PHE A 367 -15.68 -14.54 -13.40
C PHE A 367 -16.71 -13.71 -12.65
N ILE A 368 -16.25 -12.65 -12.01
CA ILE A 368 -17.13 -11.75 -11.26
C ILE A 368 -17.42 -10.53 -12.13
N ARG A 369 -18.71 -10.31 -12.44
CA ARG A 369 -19.16 -9.11 -13.14
C ARG A 369 -19.15 -7.94 -12.18
N SER A 370 -18.50 -6.86 -12.57
CA SER A 370 -18.43 -5.60 -11.81
C SER A 370 -19.24 -4.49 -12.48
N ASP A 371 -20.22 -4.87 -13.31
CA ASP A 371 -21.15 -3.92 -13.97
C ASP A 371 -22.12 -3.27 -12.95
N PHE A 372 -22.14 -3.76 -11.71
CA PHE A 372 -23.02 -3.36 -10.62
C PHE A 372 -22.23 -3.19 -9.32
N ASN A 373 -22.90 -2.62 -8.31
CA ASN A 373 -22.40 -2.57 -6.94
C ASN A 373 -22.11 -3.99 -6.43
N PHE A 374 -20.97 -4.16 -5.77
CA PHE A 374 -20.58 -5.44 -5.17
C PHE A 374 -19.97 -5.25 -3.80
N HIS A 375 -19.98 -6.33 -3.02
CA HIS A 375 -19.40 -6.41 -1.70
C HIS A 375 -18.47 -7.61 -1.59
N ILE A 376 -17.25 -7.42 -1.11
CA ILE A 376 -16.37 -8.52 -0.72
C ILE A 376 -16.54 -8.69 0.79
N ARG A 377 -17.34 -9.68 1.22
CA ARG A 377 -17.58 -9.99 2.63
C ARG A 377 -16.52 -10.95 3.14
N VAL A 378 -15.94 -10.64 4.29
CA VAL A 378 -14.89 -11.40 4.95
C VAL A 378 -15.38 -11.77 6.35
N LYS A 379 -15.38 -13.07 6.64
CA LYS A 379 -15.64 -13.63 7.97
C LYS A 379 -14.55 -14.63 8.28
N LEU A 380 -13.57 -14.25 9.10
CA LEU A 380 -12.39 -15.07 9.38
C LEU A 380 -12.14 -15.13 10.87
N GLU A 381 -11.68 -16.28 11.34
CA GLU A 381 -11.25 -16.47 12.72
C GLU A 381 -10.04 -17.40 12.80
N ASP A 382 -9.28 -17.26 13.87
CA ASP A 382 -8.22 -18.19 14.27
C ASP A 382 -8.68 -18.99 15.50
N ALA A 383 -8.26 -20.26 15.59
CA ALA A 383 -8.61 -21.14 16.70
C ALA A 383 -8.20 -20.57 18.08
N ASP A 384 -7.09 -19.82 18.14
CA ASP A 384 -6.58 -19.21 19.36
C ASP A 384 -7.10 -17.77 19.58
N GLY A 385 -8.02 -17.30 18.72
CA GLY A 385 -8.67 -16.00 18.85
C GLY A 385 -7.76 -14.79 18.56
N ARG A 386 -6.62 -15.00 17.88
CA ARG A 386 -5.69 -13.96 17.44
C ARG A 386 -6.16 -13.22 16.18
N LEU A 387 -6.99 -13.86 15.38
CA LEU A 387 -7.73 -13.28 14.26
C LEU A 387 -9.24 -13.36 14.56
N LEU A 388 -9.97 -12.26 14.42
CA LEU A 388 -11.43 -12.27 14.49
C LEU A 388 -12.05 -11.16 13.63
N ILE A 389 -12.66 -11.56 12.52
CA ILE A 389 -13.45 -10.72 11.63
C ILE A 389 -14.84 -11.36 11.52
N LYS A 390 -15.87 -10.80 12.18
CA LYS A 390 -17.20 -11.43 12.22
C LYS A 390 -18.10 -11.09 11.03
N ASP A 391 -18.06 -9.85 10.56
CA ASP A 391 -18.89 -9.37 9.45
C ASP A 391 -18.26 -8.16 8.77
N GLY A 392 -17.02 -8.34 8.30
CA GLY A 392 -16.31 -7.29 7.61
C GLY A 392 -16.64 -7.28 6.12
N ALA A 393 -16.65 -6.09 5.49
CA ALA A 393 -16.95 -5.97 4.07
C ALA A 393 -16.18 -4.84 3.40
N VAL A 394 -15.76 -5.08 2.15
CA VAL A 394 -15.34 -4.04 1.21
C VAL A 394 -16.51 -3.75 0.28
N HIS A 395 -16.89 -2.49 0.14
CA HIS A 395 -17.97 -2.08 -0.74
C HIS A 395 -17.41 -1.36 -1.96
N PHE A 396 -17.91 -1.71 -3.15
CA PHE A 396 -17.69 -0.96 -4.36
C PHE A 396 -19.03 -0.48 -4.89
N ASP A 397 -19.22 0.84 -4.88
CA ASP A 397 -20.48 1.47 -5.30
C ASP A 397 -20.26 2.24 -6.60
N THR A 398 -20.82 1.71 -7.69
CA THR A 398 -20.79 2.30 -9.03
C THR A 398 -21.68 3.54 -9.17
N GLU A 399 -22.68 3.71 -8.30
CA GLU A 399 -23.65 4.82 -8.33
C GLU A 399 -23.15 6.06 -7.56
N MET A 400 -22.44 5.87 -6.44
CA MET A 400 -21.83 6.98 -5.69
C MET A 400 -20.75 7.74 -6.48
N ILE A 401 -20.29 7.15 -7.58
CA ILE A 401 -19.43 7.80 -8.57
C ILE A 401 -20.30 8.66 -9.52
N ALA A 402 -21.03 9.63 -8.97
CA ALA A 402 -21.96 10.45 -9.75
C ALA A 402 -21.23 11.31 -10.80
N ASP A 403 -19.99 11.73 -10.51
CA ASP A 403 -19.17 12.48 -11.46
C ASP A 403 -18.64 11.57 -12.58
N ARG A 404 -18.90 11.97 -13.83
CA ARG A 404 -18.48 11.25 -15.04
C ARG A 404 -16.96 11.19 -15.17
N GLU A 405 -16.23 12.14 -14.58
CA GLU A 405 -14.76 12.13 -14.54
C GLU A 405 -14.22 11.21 -13.44
N MET A 406 -14.86 11.16 -12.26
CA MET A 406 -14.51 10.18 -11.21
C MET A 406 -14.84 8.74 -11.62
N ARG A 407 -15.89 8.53 -12.43
CA ARG A 407 -16.24 7.19 -12.96
C ARG A 407 -15.15 6.56 -13.79
N ASN A 408 -14.29 7.35 -14.42
CA ASN A 408 -13.17 6.79 -15.18
C ASN A 408 -11.95 6.52 -14.29
N CYS A 409 -11.94 7.04 -13.06
CA CYS A 409 -10.82 6.89 -12.15
C CYS A 409 -10.85 5.56 -11.38
N GLU A 410 -12.00 4.99 -11.05
CA GLU A 410 -11.99 3.77 -10.21
C GLU A 410 -11.78 2.47 -11.00
N TYR A 411 -11.92 2.50 -12.33
CA TYR A 411 -11.64 1.36 -13.18
C TYR A 411 -10.19 1.34 -13.66
N ASN A 412 -9.73 0.14 -14.04
CA ASN A 412 -8.40 -0.11 -14.59
C ASN A 412 -7.32 0.42 -13.64
N ARG A 413 -7.44 0.03 -12.35
CA ARG A 413 -6.45 0.32 -11.30
C ARG A 413 -6.29 -0.87 -10.37
N LEU A 414 -5.09 -0.95 -9.79
CA LEU A 414 -4.79 -1.83 -8.68
C LEU A 414 -5.28 -1.17 -7.39
N LEU A 415 -6.22 -1.82 -6.72
CA LEU A 415 -6.94 -1.32 -5.55
C LEU A 415 -6.62 -2.17 -4.33
N CYS A 416 -6.49 -1.51 -3.19
CA CYS A 416 -6.25 -2.14 -1.91
C CYS A 416 -7.31 -1.68 -0.90
N ALA A 417 -7.98 -2.62 -0.26
CA ALA A 417 -8.92 -2.37 0.82
C ALA A 417 -8.56 -3.21 2.04
N VAL A 418 -8.88 -2.73 3.24
CA VAL A 418 -8.68 -3.43 4.51
C VAL A 418 -10.00 -3.61 5.21
N VAL A 419 -10.24 -4.85 5.62
CA VAL A 419 -11.33 -5.26 6.47
C VAL A 419 -10.77 -5.41 7.87
N GLN A 420 -11.18 -4.50 8.75
CA GLN A 420 -10.68 -4.45 10.12
C GLN A 420 -11.25 -5.59 10.97
N GLY A 421 -10.42 -6.20 11.80
CA GLY A 421 -10.86 -7.17 12.80
C GLY A 421 -11.34 -6.54 14.10
N GLU A 422 -12.12 -7.31 14.86
CA GLU A 422 -12.63 -6.88 16.16
C GLU A 422 -11.50 -6.76 17.18
N GLN A 423 -11.57 -5.72 18.02
CA GLN A 423 -10.64 -5.54 19.15
C GLN A 423 -9.17 -5.57 18.73
N HIS A 424 -8.85 -5.19 17.48
CA HIS A 424 -7.51 -5.23 16.91
C HIS A 424 -6.90 -6.64 16.83
N ARG A 425 -7.73 -7.67 16.70
CA ARG A 425 -7.34 -9.07 16.53
C ARG A 425 -7.16 -9.38 15.05
N GLY A 426 -6.12 -8.80 14.46
CA GLY A 426 -5.74 -8.98 13.06
C GLY A 426 -6.69 -8.34 12.05
N ASP A 427 -6.20 -8.06 10.85
CA ASP A 427 -6.97 -7.46 9.76
C ASP A 427 -6.80 -8.26 8.47
N CYS A 428 -7.73 -8.11 7.53
CA CYS A 428 -7.65 -8.73 6.21
C CYS A 428 -7.57 -7.67 5.13
N VAL A 429 -6.49 -7.67 4.36
CA VAL A 429 -6.29 -6.78 3.22
C VAL A 429 -6.68 -7.50 1.94
N VAL A 430 -7.43 -6.84 1.08
CA VAL A 430 -7.91 -7.33 -0.21
C VAL A 430 -7.26 -6.54 -1.33
N HIS A 431 -6.59 -7.24 -2.24
CA HIS A 431 -5.96 -6.68 -3.42
C HIS A 431 -6.77 -7.06 -4.66
N TYR A 432 -7.32 -6.08 -5.35
CA TYR A 432 -8.24 -6.31 -6.47
C TYR A 432 -8.15 -5.22 -7.53
N ALA A 433 -8.74 -5.46 -8.69
CA ALA A 433 -8.92 -4.46 -9.73
C ALA A 433 -10.30 -4.61 -10.37
N ASN A 434 -10.95 -3.49 -10.61
CA ASN A 434 -12.15 -3.43 -11.44
C ASN A 434 -11.74 -3.00 -12.84
N PHE A 435 -11.79 -3.92 -13.79
CA PHE A 435 -11.44 -3.61 -15.16
C PHE A 435 -12.65 -3.17 -15.95
N ARG A 436 -12.52 -2.06 -16.67
CA ARG A 436 -13.53 -1.63 -17.63
C ARG A 436 -13.14 -2.13 -19.01
N ASN A 437 -14.12 -2.70 -19.71
CA ASN A 437 -13.93 -3.21 -21.06
C ASN A 437 -12.87 -4.33 -21.09
N ALA A 438 -13.11 -5.39 -20.33
CA ALA A 438 -12.24 -6.56 -20.21
C ALA A 438 -12.95 -7.85 -20.61
N VAL A 439 -12.17 -8.89 -20.86
CA VAL A 439 -12.62 -10.24 -21.18
C VAL A 439 -12.10 -11.23 -20.14
N GLY A 440 -12.92 -12.24 -19.84
CA GLY A 440 -12.53 -13.36 -19.00
C GLY A 440 -11.84 -14.45 -19.83
N ILE A 441 -10.69 -14.92 -19.36
CA ILE A 441 -9.90 -15.97 -20.00
C ILE A 441 -9.72 -17.12 -19.01
N GLN A 442 -10.20 -18.30 -19.38
CA GLN A 442 -9.82 -19.52 -18.68
C GLN A 442 -8.50 -20.02 -19.28
N VAL A 443 -7.45 -20.03 -18.46
CA VAL A 443 -6.11 -20.51 -18.79
C VAL A 443 -5.95 -21.92 -18.23
N LYS A 444 -5.78 -22.91 -19.11
CA LYS A 444 -5.37 -24.27 -18.75
C LYS A 444 -3.92 -24.46 -19.16
N SER A 445 -3.08 -24.95 -18.26
CA SER A 445 -1.70 -25.33 -18.61
C SER A 445 -1.48 -26.83 -18.50
N VAL A 446 -0.71 -27.34 -19.44
CA VAL A 446 -0.38 -28.76 -19.57
C VAL A 446 1.11 -28.87 -19.80
N LEU A 447 1.79 -29.68 -18.99
CA LEU A 447 3.18 -30.07 -19.21
C LEU A 447 3.20 -31.37 -20.01
N ILE A 448 3.97 -31.40 -21.10
CA ILE A 448 4.16 -32.58 -21.95
C ILE A 448 5.61 -33.01 -21.86
N CYS A 449 5.84 -34.25 -21.46
CA CYS A 449 7.18 -34.81 -21.33
C CYS A 449 7.63 -35.41 -22.68
N LYS A 450 8.81 -35.04 -23.16
CA LYS A 450 9.40 -35.55 -24.41
C LYS A 450 10.27 -36.78 -24.13
N GLY A 451 10.25 -37.74 -25.05
CA GLY A 451 11.11 -38.93 -25.00
C GLY A 451 10.53 -40.12 -24.22
N SER A 452 11.30 -41.21 -24.18
CA SER A 452 10.97 -42.47 -23.50
C SER A 452 11.29 -42.46 -22.00
N VAL A 453 11.55 -41.28 -21.42
CA VAL A 453 11.77 -41.14 -19.97
C VAL A 453 10.41 -41.24 -19.31
N VAL A 454 10.03 -42.48 -18.97
CA VAL A 454 8.77 -42.85 -18.28
C VAL A 454 8.75 -42.36 -16.83
N ASP A 455 9.86 -41.81 -16.33
CA ASP A 455 9.99 -41.43 -14.95
C ASP A 455 9.22 -40.14 -14.65
N ILE A 456 8.36 -40.23 -13.64
CA ILE A 456 7.53 -39.14 -13.15
C ILE A 456 8.44 -37.93 -12.87
N LEU A 457 8.16 -36.81 -13.55
CA LEU A 457 8.80 -35.54 -13.25
C LEU A 457 8.10 -34.94 -12.04
N ARG A 458 8.86 -34.66 -10.98
CA ARG A 458 8.41 -33.70 -9.98
C ARG A 458 8.63 -32.32 -10.55
N VAL A 459 7.53 -31.58 -10.67
CA VAL A 459 7.54 -30.21 -11.17
C VAL A 459 7.42 -29.28 -9.99
N TYR A 460 8.42 -28.45 -9.80
CA TYR A 460 8.45 -27.38 -8.81
C TYR A 460 8.49 -26.02 -9.49
N GLY A 461 8.24 -24.96 -8.74
CA GLY A 461 8.27 -23.58 -9.22
C GLY A 461 6.88 -22.97 -9.37
N ARG A 462 6.75 -21.99 -10.26
CA ARG A 462 5.60 -21.10 -10.35
C ARG A 462 5.22 -20.74 -11.77
N VAL A 463 3.92 -20.56 -11.98
CA VAL A 463 3.37 -19.88 -13.16
C VAL A 463 2.50 -18.73 -12.71
N VAL A 464 2.80 -17.53 -13.21
CA VAL A 464 2.14 -16.29 -12.80
C VAL A 464 1.65 -15.52 -14.02
N ALA A 465 0.44 -15.00 -13.95
CA ALA A 465 -0.18 -14.17 -14.96
C ALA A 465 -0.45 -12.75 -14.47
N TRP A 466 -0.36 -11.77 -15.37
CA TRP A 466 -0.78 -10.41 -15.10
C TRP A 466 -1.13 -9.64 -16.38
N SER A 467 -1.98 -8.62 -16.24
CA SER A 467 -2.36 -7.74 -17.33
C SER A 467 -1.25 -6.74 -17.67
N GLY A 468 -0.96 -6.53 -18.95
CA GLY A 468 0.02 -5.55 -19.43
C GLY A 468 -0.42 -4.08 -19.30
N ILE A 469 -1.59 -3.80 -18.73
CA ILE A 469 -2.06 -2.42 -18.47
C ILE A 469 -1.32 -1.74 -17.31
N PHE A 470 -0.75 -2.51 -16.38
CA PHE A 470 -0.07 -1.99 -15.20
C PHE A 470 1.44 -2.24 -15.25
N ASP A 471 2.16 -1.41 -14.51
CA ASP A 471 3.55 -1.60 -14.20
C ASP A 471 3.68 -2.52 -12.97
N TYR A 472 4.28 -3.69 -13.15
CA TYR A 472 4.55 -4.68 -12.09
C TYR A 472 6.05 -4.73 -11.74
N THR A 473 6.75 -3.61 -11.82
CA THR A 473 8.19 -3.55 -11.52
C THR A 473 8.49 -3.57 -10.03
N SER A 474 7.59 -3.06 -9.17
CA SER A 474 7.77 -3.11 -7.71
C SER A 474 7.54 -4.53 -7.19
N ASP A 475 8.33 -4.99 -6.23
CA ASP A 475 8.13 -6.34 -5.69
C ASP A 475 6.78 -6.46 -4.98
N TYR A 476 6.26 -5.36 -4.40
CA TYR A 476 4.90 -5.30 -3.89
C TYR A 476 3.88 -5.70 -4.96
N ASP A 477 3.93 -5.08 -6.14
CA ASP A 477 2.95 -5.33 -7.19
C ASP A 477 3.08 -6.76 -7.71
N LYS A 478 4.31 -7.25 -7.83
CA LYS A 478 4.56 -8.67 -8.13
C LYS A 478 3.94 -9.58 -7.08
N LYS A 479 3.96 -9.14 -5.81
CA LYS A 479 3.53 -9.94 -4.67
C LYS A 479 2.02 -9.87 -4.38
N TYR A 480 1.31 -8.82 -4.77
CA TYR A 480 -0.08 -8.66 -4.33
C TYR A 480 -1.07 -8.51 -5.49
N TYR A 481 -0.58 -8.21 -6.69
CA TYR A 481 -1.45 -7.91 -7.84
C TYR A 481 -1.25 -8.86 -9.02
N ARG A 482 -0.47 -9.92 -8.87
CA ARG A 482 -0.34 -10.94 -9.92
C ARG A 482 -1.19 -12.16 -9.62
N LYS A 483 -1.76 -12.75 -10.67
CA LYS A 483 -2.56 -13.96 -10.56
C LYS A 483 -1.64 -15.17 -10.59
N VAL A 484 -1.55 -15.89 -9.49
CA VAL A 484 -0.81 -17.15 -9.47
C VAL A 484 -1.69 -18.25 -10.06
N LEU A 485 -1.16 -18.89 -11.08
CA LEU A 485 -1.85 -19.95 -11.79
C LEU A 485 -1.41 -21.32 -11.30
N PHE A 486 -0.12 -21.46 -10.96
CA PHE A 486 0.46 -22.63 -10.31
C PHE A 486 1.58 -22.20 -9.37
N ASP A 487 1.65 -22.83 -8.20
CA ASP A 487 2.73 -22.67 -7.23
C ASP A 487 2.96 -24.02 -6.55
N ASN A 488 4.14 -24.59 -6.77
CA ASN A 488 4.61 -25.79 -6.10
C ASN A 488 6.09 -25.61 -5.77
N PRO A 489 6.44 -24.86 -4.72
CA PRO A 489 7.85 -24.62 -4.38
C PRO A 489 8.57 -25.94 -4.02
N GLU A 490 9.89 -25.94 -4.15
CA GLU A 490 10.73 -27.08 -3.77
C GLU A 490 10.69 -27.34 -2.26
N ASP A 491 10.73 -26.28 -1.46
CA ASP A 491 10.51 -26.31 -0.01
C ASP A 491 9.08 -25.89 0.32
N SER A 492 8.36 -26.72 1.09
CA SER A 492 6.99 -26.42 1.53
C SER A 492 6.90 -25.15 2.37
N ASP A 493 8.01 -24.74 3.00
CA ASP A 493 8.16 -23.51 3.77
C ASP A 493 8.37 -22.26 2.90
N ASP A 494 8.60 -22.42 1.59
CA ASP A 494 8.81 -21.35 0.61
C ASP A 494 7.59 -21.06 -0.29
N SER A 495 6.44 -21.69 -0.01
CA SER A 495 5.17 -21.43 -0.71
C SER A 495 4.64 -20.05 -0.34
N LEU A 496 5.10 -19.04 -1.07
CA LEU A 496 4.67 -17.66 -0.88
C LEU A 496 3.23 -17.43 -1.36
N TRP A 497 2.58 -18.37 -2.06
CA TRP A 497 1.34 -18.11 -2.81
C TRP A 497 0.15 -18.99 -2.49
N ASN A 498 -0.99 -18.43 -2.86
CA ASN A 498 -2.34 -18.78 -2.45
C ASN A 498 -2.98 -19.99 -3.15
N VAL A 499 -2.20 -20.88 -3.76
CA VAL A 499 -2.75 -22.00 -4.55
C VAL A 499 -2.85 -23.25 -3.70
N VAL A 500 -4.04 -23.85 -3.64
CA VAL A 500 -4.19 -25.20 -3.08
C VAL A 500 -3.52 -26.16 -4.07
N PRO A 501 -2.49 -26.91 -3.67
CA PRO A 501 -1.87 -27.89 -4.57
C PRO A 501 -2.96 -28.85 -5.04
N ARG A 502 -3.17 -28.92 -6.36
CA ARG A 502 -3.99 -29.99 -6.90
C ARG A 502 -3.16 -31.25 -6.71
N LYS A 503 -3.62 -32.18 -5.85
CA LYS A 503 -3.02 -33.52 -5.84
C LYS A 503 -3.16 -34.05 -7.25
N THR A 504 -2.04 -34.27 -7.92
CA THR A 504 -2.01 -35.03 -9.16
C THR A 504 -2.51 -36.41 -8.77
N GLU A 505 -3.77 -36.72 -9.08
CA GLU A 505 -4.27 -38.07 -8.91
C GLU A 505 -3.39 -38.95 -9.80
N GLU A 506 -2.67 -39.89 -9.18
CA GLU A 506 -1.97 -40.95 -9.88
C GLU A 506 -3.04 -41.78 -10.60
N GLU A 507 -3.36 -41.44 -11.86
CA GLU A 507 -4.10 -42.36 -12.72
C GLU A 507 -3.18 -43.55 -13.01
N GLU A 508 -3.29 -44.58 -12.16
CA GLU A 508 -2.82 -45.92 -12.44
C GLU A 508 -3.64 -46.49 -13.62
N SER A 509 -3.00 -46.67 -14.78
CA SER A 509 -3.18 -47.84 -15.66
C SER A 509 -2.17 -47.82 -16.83
N PRO A 510 -1.14 -48.68 -16.82
CA PRO A 510 -0.32 -48.92 -18.00
C PRO A 510 -0.89 -50.10 -18.79
N SER A 511 -1.56 -49.83 -19.91
CA SER A 511 -1.82 -50.86 -20.93
C SER A 511 -2.04 -50.23 -22.31
N ASP A 512 -0.96 -49.83 -22.97
CA ASP A 512 -0.63 -50.29 -24.33
C ASP A 512 0.64 -49.60 -24.87
N GLY A 513 1.57 -50.40 -25.39
CA GLY A 513 2.96 -50.07 -25.69
C GLY A 513 3.21 -49.19 -26.91
N HIS A 514 2.66 -47.99 -26.93
CA HIS A 514 3.07 -46.93 -27.87
C HIS A 514 3.61 -45.73 -27.10
N ASN A 515 4.59 -45.02 -27.68
CA ASN A 515 5.17 -43.74 -27.24
C ASN A 515 4.08 -42.67 -27.04
N LYS A 516 3.23 -42.82 -26.03
CA LYS A 516 2.18 -41.89 -25.69
C LYS A 516 2.85 -40.83 -24.82
N MET A 517 3.03 -39.65 -25.39
CA MET A 517 3.44 -38.46 -24.63
C MET A 517 2.57 -38.37 -23.38
N ARG A 518 3.21 -38.24 -22.21
CA ARG A 518 2.49 -38.10 -20.95
C ARG A 518 2.18 -36.63 -20.74
N GLU A 519 0.90 -36.32 -20.69
CA GLU A 519 0.38 -34.99 -20.36
C GLU A 519 0.15 -34.90 -18.85
N VAL A 520 0.63 -33.82 -18.24
CA VAL A 520 0.41 -33.50 -16.82
C VAL A 520 -0.33 -32.17 -16.76
N ASP A 521 -1.59 -32.22 -16.35
CA ASP A 521 -2.38 -31.01 -16.10
C ASP A 521 -1.80 -30.28 -14.87
N LEU A 522 -1.19 -29.11 -15.09
CA LEU A 522 -0.64 -28.33 -13.98
C LEU A 522 -1.75 -27.51 -13.29
N PHE A 523 -2.55 -26.77 -14.06
CA PHE A 523 -3.65 -25.96 -13.51
C PHE A 523 -4.73 -25.58 -14.53
N THR A 524 -5.89 -25.16 -13.99
CA THR A 524 -6.91 -24.39 -14.71
C THR A 524 -7.31 -23.20 -13.85
N SER A 525 -7.22 -21.98 -14.37
CA SER A 525 -7.54 -20.76 -13.63
C SER A 525 -8.19 -19.69 -14.52
N ASN A 526 -8.94 -18.79 -13.89
CA ASN A 526 -9.61 -17.68 -14.56
C ASN A 526 -8.82 -16.39 -14.35
N VAL A 527 -8.55 -15.67 -15.44
CA VAL A 527 -7.80 -14.41 -15.46
C VAL A 527 -8.58 -13.35 -16.22
N VAL A 528 -8.54 -12.11 -15.76
CA VAL A 528 -9.20 -10.99 -16.45
C VAL A 528 -8.18 -10.25 -17.32
N MET A 529 -8.53 -10.01 -18.58
CA MET A 529 -7.67 -9.27 -19.52
C MET A 529 -8.41 -8.04 -20.07
N PRO A 530 -7.94 -6.81 -19.75
CA PRO A 530 -8.44 -5.59 -20.38
C PRO A 530 -8.23 -5.59 -21.88
N LEU A 531 -9.23 -5.15 -22.63
CA LEU A 531 -9.12 -5.04 -24.09
C LEU A 531 -8.06 -4.01 -24.48
N GLY A 532 -7.27 -4.35 -25.50
CA GLY A 532 -6.16 -3.54 -26.00
C GLY A 532 -4.84 -3.74 -25.24
N PHE A 533 -4.83 -4.56 -24.19
CA PHE A 533 -3.63 -4.89 -23.42
C PHE A 533 -3.34 -6.40 -23.47
N PRO A 534 -2.07 -6.80 -23.50
CA PRO A 534 -1.72 -8.22 -23.50
C PRO A 534 -1.92 -8.82 -22.10
N LEU A 535 -2.22 -10.12 -22.05
CA LEU A 535 -1.95 -10.95 -20.89
C LEU A 535 -0.48 -11.41 -20.95
N LEU A 536 0.25 -11.22 -19.86
CA LEU A 536 1.62 -11.72 -19.70
C LEU A 536 1.60 -12.93 -18.78
N ILE A 537 2.30 -14.00 -19.16
CA ILE A 537 2.45 -15.21 -18.37
C ILE A 537 3.94 -15.49 -18.20
N ASN A 538 4.41 -15.48 -16.97
CA ASN A 538 5.76 -15.89 -16.62
C ASN A 538 5.74 -17.32 -16.08
N VAL A 539 6.70 -18.09 -16.56
CA VAL A 539 6.94 -19.47 -16.19
C VAL A 539 8.33 -19.51 -15.57
N ASP A 540 8.42 -20.09 -14.39
CA ASP A 540 9.66 -20.36 -13.68
C ASP A 540 9.51 -21.73 -13.02
N LEU A 541 9.85 -22.78 -13.75
CA LEU A 541 9.61 -24.16 -13.35
C LEU A 541 10.90 -24.98 -13.33
N HIS A 542 10.98 -25.85 -12.34
CA HIS A 542 12.03 -26.83 -12.16
C HIS A 542 11.43 -28.23 -12.34
N ALA A 543 12.04 -29.06 -13.17
CA ALA A 543 11.60 -30.42 -13.41
C ALA A 543 12.71 -31.39 -13.00
N ALA A 544 12.40 -32.30 -12.08
CA ALA A 544 13.35 -33.29 -11.57
C ALA A 544 12.82 -34.71 -11.76
N SER A 545 13.68 -35.62 -12.25
CA SER A 545 13.37 -37.05 -12.34
C SER A 545 13.40 -37.70 -10.96
N HIS A 546 12.43 -38.57 -10.70
CA HIS A 546 12.28 -39.29 -9.42
C HIS A 546 13.43 -40.27 -9.08
N PHE A 547 14.11 -40.84 -10.08
CA PHE A 547 15.02 -41.99 -9.89
C PHE A 547 16.50 -41.70 -10.13
N VAL A 548 16.81 -40.61 -10.84
CA VAL A 548 18.19 -40.23 -11.12
C VAL A 548 18.50 -38.99 -10.28
N ARG A 549 19.60 -39.02 -9.50
CA ARG A 549 20.26 -37.79 -9.01
C ARG A 549 20.87 -37.04 -10.21
N GLY A 550 20.03 -36.64 -11.14
CA GLY A 550 20.37 -35.84 -12.30
C GLY A 550 20.25 -34.36 -11.98
N PRO A 551 20.76 -33.48 -12.86
CA PRO A 551 20.50 -32.06 -12.76
C PRO A 551 18.97 -31.81 -12.84
N THR A 552 18.50 -30.87 -12.03
CA THR A 552 17.15 -30.34 -12.15
C THR A 552 17.12 -29.45 -13.38
N GLU A 553 16.23 -29.76 -14.33
CA GLU A 553 16.06 -28.91 -15.51
C GLU A 553 15.26 -27.65 -15.11
N HIS A 554 15.67 -26.49 -15.61
CA HIS A 554 15.06 -25.20 -15.27
C HIS A 554 14.51 -24.52 -16.52
N LEU A 555 13.23 -24.19 -16.49
CA LEU A 555 12.56 -23.43 -17.54
C LEU A 555 12.08 -22.09 -17.00
N GLU A 556 12.69 -21.02 -17.48
CA GLU A 556 12.27 -19.64 -17.22
C GLU A 556 11.93 -18.94 -18.54
N ASP A 557 10.69 -18.49 -18.71
CA ASP A 557 10.25 -17.75 -19.90
C ASP A 557 9.07 -16.82 -19.60
N THR A 558 8.82 -15.85 -20.48
CA THR A 558 7.65 -14.95 -20.40
C THR A 558 6.93 -14.89 -21.74
N LEU A 559 5.71 -15.40 -21.74
CA LEU A 559 4.79 -15.32 -22.86
C LEU A 559 3.96 -14.04 -22.82
N LYS A 560 3.69 -13.52 -24.01
CA LYS A 560 2.77 -12.40 -24.23
C LYS A 560 1.62 -12.87 -25.11
N PHE A 561 0.40 -12.66 -24.64
CA PHE A 561 -0.82 -13.09 -25.30
C PHE A 561 -1.74 -11.90 -25.54
N GLN A 562 -2.30 -11.80 -26.73
CA GLN A 562 -3.28 -10.79 -27.12
C GLN A 562 -4.61 -11.43 -27.48
N LEU A 563 -5.66 -10.61 -27.51
CA LEU A 563 -6.95 -11.04 -28.02
C LEU A 563 -6.79 -11.50 -29.48
N HIS A 564 -7.37 -12.66 -29.81
CA HIS A 564 -7.29 -13.33 -31.11
C HIS A 564 -5.98 -14.06 -31.43
N ASP A 565 -5.01 -14.09 -30.52
CA ASP A 565 -3.83 -14.96 -30.68
C ASP A 565 -4.26 -16.44 -30.74
N GLU A 566 -3.51 -17.24 -31.50
CA GLU A 566 -3.72 -18.67 -31.61
C GLU A 566 -3.44 -19.37 -30.26
N SER A 567 -4.24 -20.41 -29.97
CA SER A 567 -4.10 -21.24 -28.77
C SER A 567 -4.03 -22.72 -29.21
N PRO A 568 -3.15 -23.54 -28.61
CA PRO A 568 -2.34 -23.24 -27.43
C PRO A 568 -1.06 -22.44 -27.72
N LEU A 569 -0.62 -21.62 -26.76
CA LEU A 569 0.76 -21.13 -26.73
C LEU A 569 1.67 -22.23 -26.20
N ARG A 570 2.90 -22.32 -26.74
CA ARG A 570 3.87 -23.35 -26.36
C ARG A 570 5.21 -22.75 -25.96
N ILE A 571 5.81 -23.31 -24.91
CA ILE A 571 7.22 -23.12 -24.57
C ILE A 571 7.89 -24.47 -24.73
N GLU A 572 8.88 -24.56 -25.62
CA GLU A 572 9.61 -25.80 -25.89
C GLU A 572 10.91 -25.83 -25.08
N HIS A 573 11.11 -26.90 -24.30
CA HIS A 573 12.40 -27.29 -23.72
C HIS A 573 12.89 -28.59 -24.39
N GLU A 574 14.14 -28.99 -24.13
CA GLU A 574 14.73 -30.22 -24.70
C GLU A 574 13.94 -31.47 -24.25
N ASP A 575 13.67 -31.57 -22.94
CA ASP A 575 13.02 -32.74 -22.33
C ASP A 575 11.51 -32.61 -22.10
N PHE A 576 10.94 -31.41 -22.20
CA PHE A 576 9.52 -31.18 -22.01
C PHE A 576 9.03 -29.95 -22.77
N GLU A 577 7.72 -29.77 -22.85
CA GLU A 577 7.11 -28.53 -23.32
C GLU A 577 5.90 -28.20 -22.46
N ILE A 578 5.57 -26.92 -22.39
CA ILE A 578 4.37 -26.44 -21.67
C ILE A 578 3.44 -25.81 -22.67
N LEU A 579 2.19 -26.28 -22.66
CA LEU A 579 1.10 -25.74 -23.45
C LEU A 579 0.16 -24.92 -22.58
N PHE A 580 -0.20 -23.73 -23.04
CA PHE A 580 -1.23 -22.88 -22.45
C PHE A 580 -2.43 -22.81 -23.37
N HIS A 581 -3.50 -23.51 -22.99
CA HIS A 581 -4.78 -23.45 -23.67
C HIS A 581 -5.60 -22.27 -23.12
N MET A 582 -5.96 -21.36 -24.01
CA MET A 582 -6.73 -20.16 -23.69
C MET A 582 -8.15 -20.32 -24.18
N LYS A 583 -9.11 -20.30 -23.26
CA LYS A 583 -10.53 -20.31 -23.58
C LYS A 583 -11.16 -18.97 -23.21
N TRP A 584 -11.49 -18.20 -24.24
CA TRP A 584 -12.24 -16.95 -24.11
C TRP A 584 -13.66 -17.23 -23.63
N ILE A 585 -14.05 -16.64 -22.51
CA ILE A 585 -15.43 -16.74 -22.04
C ILE A 585 -16.24 -15.68 -22.77
N LYS A 586 -16.85 -16.07 -23.90
CA LYS A 586 -17.82 -15.24 -24.61
C LYS A 586 -19.02 -15.05 -23.69
N GLY A 587 -19.42 -13.79 -23.54
CA GLY A 587 -20.43 -13.40 -22.58
C GLY A 587 -21.76 -14.14 -22.73
N LEU A 588 -22.20 -14.78 -21.63
CA LEU A 588 -23.60 -15.16 -21.39
C LEU A 588 -24.52 -13.94 -21.45
#